data_AF-A0A2D0MY70-F1
#
_entry.id   AF-A0A2D0MY70-F1
#
_cell.length_a   1.000
_cell.length_b   1.000
_cell.length_c   1.000
_cell.angle_alpha   90.00
_cell.angle_beta   90.00
_cell.angle_gamma   90.00
#
_symmetry.space_group_name_H-M   'P 1'
#
loop_
_entity.id
_entity.type
_entity.pdbx_description
1 polymer ?
#
loop_
_entity_poly.entity_id
_entity_poly.type
_entity_poly.pdbx_seq_one_letter_code
_entity_poly.pdbx_strand_id
1 'polypeptide(L)'
;MSYSKDEIKDTVVKGKLRLAIDEAIKYAKICQLQDVHRGLMVLKSKLSVQEEKWNKGMLDYTTYSMSHARISDGILSWVDRLPAQPKPTRNGRKYWTLDRFRKFVLSSLLLSKGISICWLIYQYSTGGYNNDELQTTLSFLSVVLLIFFPVKFGSFSPSPEPEGTEFSPHYVNGSLIRFSYWLFPIYLIVIIYLIRAKAASIISFGLFSLCLGAAEAMLGGYLIKLLQALSWKKQ
;
A
#
# COMPACT_ATOMS: atom_id res chain seq x y z
N MET A 1 27.67 -13.39 20.52
CA MET A 1 27.98 -13.59 19.09
C MET A 1 27.52 -12.35 18.34
N SER A 2 28.45 -11.47 17.97
CA SER A 2 28.16 -10.27 17.18
C SER A 2 28.23 -10.63 15.70
N TYR A 3 27.12 -11.11 15.13
CA TYR A 3 27.03 -11.22 13.68
C TYR A 3 27.22 -9.81 13.11
N SER A 4 28.20 -9.60 12.24
CA SER A 4 28.35 -8.37 11.47
C SER A 4 27.62 -8.50 10.13
N LYS A 5 27.18 -7.36 9.57
CA LYS A 5 26.58 -7.32 8.23
C LYS A 5 27.52 -7.93 7.19
N ASP A 6 28.82 -7.67 7.31
CA ASP A 6 29.83 -8.13 6.36
C ASP A 6 30.06 -9.64 6.45
N GLU A 7 29.96 -10.22 7.64
CA GLU A 7 30.05 -11.67 7.86
C GLU A 7 28.88 -12.42 7.20
N ILE A 8 27.67 -11.84 7.29
CA ILE A 8 26.49 -12.40 6.62
C ILE A 8 26.68 -12.34 5.10
N LYS A 9 27.18 -11.22 4.56
CA LYS A 9 27.48 -11.09 3.12
C LYS A 9 28.52 -12.11 2.65
N ASP A 10 29.60 -12.26 3.41
CA ASP A 10 30.66 -13.23 3.12
C ASP A 10 30.11 -14.67 3.12
N THR A 11 29.17 -14.97 4.03
CA THR A 11 28.50 -16.28 4.08
C THR A 11 27.61 -16.53 2.86
N VAL A 12 26.98 -15.48 2.29
CA VAL A 12 26.25 -15.58 1.02
C VAL A 12 27.21 -15.84 -0.14
N VAL A 13 28.32 -15.10 -0.22
CA VAL A 13 29.34 -15.27 -1.26
C VAL A 13 29.95 -16.68 -1.24
N LYS A 14 30.13 -17.26 -0.04
CA LYS A 14 30.58 -18.64 0.17
C LYS A 14 29.54 -19.70 -0.20
N GLY A 15 28.37 -19.32 -0.71
CA GLY A 15 27.30 -20.22 -1.13
C GLY A 15 26.52 -20.88 0.02
N LYS A 16 26.76 -20.47 1.27
CA LYS A 16 26.10 -21.04 2.46
C LYS A 16 24.77 -20.33 2.75
N LEU A 17 23.84 -20.37 1.79
CA LEU A 17 22.60 -19.57 1.82
C LEU A 17 21.73 -19.83 3.06
N ARG A 18 21.63 -21.09 3.49
CA ARG A 18 20.81 -21.47 4.65
C ARG A 18 21.34 -20.90 5.97
N LEU A 19 22.66 -20.83 6.13
CA LEU A 19 23.29 -20.20 7.29
C LEU A 19 23.15 -18.68 7.21
N ALA A 20 23.45 -18.10 6.04
CA ALA A 20 23.35 -16.65 5.83
C ALA A 20 21.94 -16.11 6.13
N ILE A 21 20.89 -16.82 5.67
CA ILE A 21 19.51 -16.37 5.89
C ILE A 21 19.11 -16.45 7.36
N ASP A 22 19.54 -17.49 8.08
CA ASP A 22 19.25 -17.67 9.51
C ASP A 22 19.93 -16.60 10.36
N GLU A 23 21.17 -16.26 10.02
CA GLU A 23 21.91 -15.18 10.66
C GLU A 23 21.29 -13.81 10.35
N ALA A 24 20.90 -13.57 9.10
CA ALA A 24 20.21 -12.35 8.69
C ALA A 24 18.86 -12.18 9.41
N ILE A 25 18.08 -13.25 9.59
CA ILE A 25 16.81 -13.24 10.32
C ILE A 25 17.05 -12.87 11.79
N LYS A 26 18.04 -13.50 12.44
CA LYS A 26 18.42 -13.20 13.83
C LYS A 26 18.87 -11.74 13.97
N TYR A 27 19.69 -11.26 13.04
CA TYR A 27 20.17 -9.88 13.01
C TYR A 27 19.00 -8.89 12.85
N ALA A 28 18.09 -9.15 11.91
CA ALA A 28 16.90 -8.34 11.68
C ALA A 28 16.00 -8.28 12.92
N LYS A 29 15.87 -9.41 13.64
CA LYS A 29 15.13 -9.50 14.91
C LYS A 29 15.75 -8.63 16.00
N ILE A 30 17.08 -8.67 16.16
CA ILE A 30 17.82 -7.83 17.13
C ILE A 30 17.65 -6.34 16.80
N CYS A 31 17.70 -5.99 15.52
CA CYS A 31 17.51 -4.60 15.06
C CYS A 31 16.05 -4.14 15.07
N GLN A 32 15.10 -5.02 15.39
CA GLN A 32 13.65 -4.79 15.36
C GLN A 32 13.11 -4.39 13.97
N LEU A 33 13.77 -4.84 12.89
CA LEU A 33 13.37 -4.57 11.51
C LEU A 33 12.38 -5.64 11.04
N GLN A 34 11.11 -5.50 11.45
CA GLN A 34 10.05 -6.49 11.18
C GLN A 34 9.85 -6.79 9.69
N ASP A 35 10.00 -5.78 8.82
CA ASP A 35 9.83 -5.97 7.38
C ASP A 35 10.96 -6.82 6.79
N VAL A 36 12.22 -6.54 7.19
CA VAL A 36 13.40 -7.31 6.76
C VAL A 36 13.32 -8.73 7.30
N HIS A 37 12.91 -8.90 8.55
CA HIS A 37 12.69 -10.20 9.16
C HIS A 37 11.66 -11.04 8.38
N ARG A 38 10.51 -10.44 8.01
CA ARG A 38 9.48 -11.13 7.22
C ARG A 38 9.97 -11.46 5.81
N GLY A 39 10.62 -10.53 5.12
CA GLY A 39 11.19 -10.75 3.79
C GLY A 39 12.17 -11.92 3.77
N LEU A 40 13.07 -11.98 4.75
CA LEU A 40 14.04 -13.06 4.90
C LEU A 40 13.37 -14.40 5.26
N MET A 41 12.32 -14.41 6.10
CA MET A 41 11.55 -15.63 6.39
C MET A 41 10.88 -16.22 5.14
N VAL A 42 10.37 -15.38 4.24
CA VAL A 42 9.82 -15.83 2.95
C VAL A 42 10.90 -16.44 2.08
N LEU A 43 12.06 -15.78 1.95
CA LEU A 43 13.19 -16.32 1.20
C LEU A 43 13.68 -17.66 1.79
N LYS A 44 13.67 -17.81 3.12
CA LYS A 44 14.00 -19.08 3.79
C LYS A 44 13.03 -20.19 3.41
N SER A 45 11.73 -19.89 3.35
CA SER A 45 10.73 -20.84 2.88
C SER A 45 10.96 -21.21 1.41
N LYS A 46 11.22 -20.24 0.52
CA LYS A 46 11.52 -20.49 -0.90
C LYS A 46 12.77 -21.36 -1.07
N LEU A 47 13.84 -21.08 -0.31
CA LEU A 47 15.06 -21.88 -0.30
C LEU A 47 14.77 -23.32 0.12
N SER A 48 14.01 -23.52 1.21
CA SER A 48 13.64 -24.86 1.67
C SER A 48 12.85 -25.65 0.63
N VAL A 49 11.91 -25.01 -0.07
CA VAL A 49 11.12 -25.65 -1.14
C VAL A 49 12.02 -26.01 -2.33
N GLN A 50 12.95 -25.14 -2.71
CA GLN A 50 13.89 -25.40 -3.79
C GLN A 50 14.87 -26.54 -3.45
N GLU A 51 15.43 -26.55 -2.24
CA GLU A 51 16.28 -27.65 -1.74
C GLU A 51 15.52 -28.98 -1.75
N GLU A 52 14.24 -28.97 -1.33
CA GLU A 52 13.41 -30.18 -1.35
C GLU A 52 13.13 -30.67 -2.77
N LYS A 53 12.78 -29.77 -3.71
CA LYS A 53 12.57 -30.12 -5.12
C LYS A 53 13.85 -30.67 -5.77
N TRP A 54 15.01 -30.09 -5.45
CA TRP A 54 16.32 -30.57 -5.90
C TRP A 54 16.63 -31.98 -5.37
N ASN A 55 16.45 -32.19 -4.06
CA ASN A 55 16.70 -33.49 -3.42
C ASN A 55 15.78 -34.60 -3.95
N LYS A 56 14.57 -34.25 -4.41
CA LYS A 56 13.63 -35.17 -5.07
C LYS A 56 13.91 -35.39 -6.56
N GLY A 57 14.95 -34.76 -7.13
CA GLY A 57 15.29 -34.88 -8.55
C GLY A 57 14.27 -34.23 -9.49
N MET A 58 13.43 -33.30 -8.98
CA MET A 58 12.37 -32.65 -9.76
C MET A 58 12.85 -31.43 -10.57
N LEU A 59 14.12 -31.04 -10.41
CA LEU A 59 14.69 -29.85 -11.04
C LEU A 59 15.96 -30.22 -11.81
N ASP A 60 16.08 -29.67 -13.00
CA ASP A 60 17.36 -29.64 -13.72
C ASP A 60 18.36 -28.68 -13.05
N TYR A 61 19.64 -28.97 -13.21
CA TYR A 61 20.73 -28.17 -12.65
C TYR A 61 20.67 -26.71 -13.09
N THR A 62 20.29 -26.43 -14.33
CA THR A 62 20.18 -25.06 -14.85
C THR A 62 19.12 -24.25 -14.09
N THR A 63 17.95 -24.84 -13.89
CA THR A 63 16.84 -24.25 -13.13
C THR A 63 17.21 -24.06 -11.66
N TYR A 64 17.89 -25.04 -11.06
CA TYR A 64 18.38 -24.94 -9.68
C TYR A 64 19.43 -23.84 -9.51
N SER A 65 20.42 -23.76 -10.41
CA SER A 65 21.47 -22.74 -10.36
C SER A 65 20.89 -21.32 -10.51
N MET A 66 19.96 -21.12 -11.45
CA MET A 66 19.27 -19.83 -11.60
C MET A 66 18.43 -19.45 -10.39
N SER A 67 17.67 -20.40 -9.83
CA SER A 67 16.85 -20.14 -8.64
C SER A 67 17.74 -19.83 -7.41
N HIS A 68 18.85 -20.54 -7.27
CA HIS A 68 19.83 -20.34 -6.20
C HIS A 68 20.51 -18.97 -6.32
N ALA A 69 20.87 -18.54 -7.54
CA ALA A 69 21.39 -17.20 -7.79
C ALA A 69 20.37 -16.09 -7.45
N ARG A 70 19.10 -16.25 -7.83
CA ARG A 70 18.03 -15.31 -7.48
C ARG A 70 17.79 -15.22 -5.98
N ILE A 71 17.83 -16.35 -5.27
CA ILE A 71 17.69 -16.35 -3.80
C ILE A 71 18.90 -15.67 -3.15
N SER A 72 20.11 -15.94 -3.64
CA SER A 72 21.34 -15.29 -3.17
C SER A 72 21.27 -13.76 -3.32
N ASP A 73 20.89 -13.27 -4.50
CA ASP A 73 20.70 -11.84 -4.76
C ASP A 73 19.59 -11.23 -3.88
N GLY A 74 18.47 -11.95 -3.75
CA GLY A 74 17.40 -11.60 -2.83
C GLY A 74 17.91 -11.43 -1.39
N ILE A 75 18.69 -12.38 -0.86
CA ILE A 75 19.27 -12.29 0.48
C ILE A 75 20.19 -11.07 0.58
N LEU A 76 21.08 -10.84 -0.38
CA LEU A 76 21.98 -9.68 -0.39
C LEU A 76 21.21 -8.36 -0.37
N SER A 77 20.16 -8.23 -1.19
CA SER A 77 19.31 -7.03 -1.24
C SER A 77 18.65 -6.69 0.10
N TRP A 78 18.35 -7.72 0.91
CA TRP A 78 17.79 -7.58 2.25
C TRP A 78 18.85 -7.30 3.30
N VAL A 79 19.98 -7.99 3.22
CA VAL A 79 21.14 -7.77 4.09
C VAL A 79 21.68 -6.34 3.91
N ASP A 80 21.62 -5.79 2.70
CA ASP A 80 22.00 -4.40 2.43
C ASP A 80 21.15 -3.37 3.18
N ARG A 81 19.91 -3.72 3.53
CA ARG A 81 19.01 -2.88 4.34
C ARG A 81 19.29 -2.98 5.85
N LEU A 82 20.11 -3.94 6.28
CA LEU A 82 20.55 -4.02 7.67
C LEU A 82 21.56 -2.90 7.99
N PRO A 83 21.51 -2.35 9.21
CA PRO A 83 22.52 -1.39 9.66
C PRO A 83 23.90 -2.07 9.77
N ALA A 84 24.98 -1.29 9.68
CA ALA A 84 26.33 -1.82 9.83
C ALA A 84 26.62 -2.34 11.24
N GLN A 85 25.98 -1.75 12.26
CA GLN A 85 26.08 -2.20 13.64
C GLN A 85 24.70 -2.62 14.16
N PRO A 86 24.60 -3.71 14.94
CA PRO A 86 23.34 -4.18 15.49
C PRO A 86 22.94 -3.29 16.66
N LYS A 87 22.38 -2.11 16.35
CA LYS A 87 21.79 -1.22 17.34
C LYS A 87 20.27 -1.36 17.23
N PRO A 88 19.55 -1.57 18.35
CA PRO A 88 18.09 -1.50 18.34
C PRO A 88 17.71 -0.11 17.84
N THR A 89 17.13 -0.03 16.65
CA THR A 89 16.75 1.24 16.05
C THR A 89 15.66 1.88 16.92
N ARG A 90 16.01 2.87 17.75
CA ARG A 90 15.05 3.63 18.58
C ARG A 90 13.94 4.26 17.74
N ASN A 91 14.26 4.57 16.48
CA ASN A 91 13.32 4.90 15.41
C ASN A 91 13.40 3.82 14.34
N GLY A 92 12.77 2.66 14.56
CA GLY A 92 12.43 1.77 13.45
C GLY A 92 11.70 2.62 12.42
N ARG A 93 12.31 2.86 11.25
CA ARG A 93 11.68 3.60 10.16
C ARG A 93 10.41 2.80 9.81
N LYS A 94 9.27 3.24 10.36
CA LYS A 94 7.94 2.70 10.07
C LYS A 94 7.61 3.12 8.64
N TYR A 95 8.24 2.47 7.68
CA TYR A 95 7.79 2.57 6.31
C TYR A 95 6.39 1.95 6.26
N TRP A 96 5.43 2.71 5.73
CA TRP A 96 4.07 2.20 5.60
C TRP A 96 4.08 1.17 4.48
N THR A 97 3.64 -0.04 4.79
CA THR A 97 3.38 -1.05 3.77
C THR A 97 2.25 -0.55 2.86
N LEU A 98 2.34 -0.92 1.58
CA LEU A 98 1.35 -0.63 0.55
C LEU A 98 -0.09 -0.93 1.03
N ASP A 99 -0.26 -2.09 1.68
CA ASP A 99 -1.55 -2.54 2.20
C ASP A 99 -2.10 -1.65 3.31
N ARG A 100 -1.24 -1.16 4.21
CA ARG A 100 -1.66 -0.21 5.25
C ARG A 100 -2.09 1.11 4.64
N PHE A 101 -1.31 1.62 3.69
CA PHE A 101 -1.62 2.86 2.99
C PHE A 101 -2.93 2.75 2.21
N ARG A 102 -3.16 1.65 1.47
CA ARG A 102 -4.42 1.38 0.78
C ARG A 102 -5.62 1.32 1.74
N LYS A 103 -5.50 0.61 2.87
CA LYS A 103 -6.53 0.57 3.91
C LYS A 103 -6.81 1.95 4.48
N PHE A 104 -5.77 2.75 4.71
CA PHE A 104 -5.89 4.12 5.20
C PHE A 104 -6.63 5.02 4.20
N VAL A 105 -6.17 5.08 2.94
CA VAL A 105 -6.81 5.87 1.87
C VAL A 105 -8.28 5.51 1.73
N LEU A 106 -8.60 4.21 1.74
CA LEU A 106 -9.97 3.72 1.63
C LEU A 106 -10.82 4.09 2.85
N SER A 107 -10.27 3.91 4.05
CA SER A 107 -10.97 4.28 5.30
C SER A 107 -11.21 5.78 5.35
N SER A 108 -10.24 6.60 4.95
CA SER A 108 -10.37 8.05 4.90
C SER A 108 -11.41 8.50 3.86
N LEU A 109 -11.44 7.85 2.69
CA LEU A 109 -12.45 8.11 1.67
C LEU A 109 -13.87 7.81 2.20
N LEU A 110 -14.09 6.60 2.74
CA LEU A 110 -15.39 6.21 3.29
C LEU A 110 -15.84 7.13 4.42
N LEU A 111 -14.92 7.49 5.32
CA LEU A 111 -15.23 8.39 6.44
C LEU A 111 -15.57 9.80 5.93
N SER A 112 -14.81 10.33 4.98
CA SER A 112 -15.11 11.64 4.38
C SER A 112 -16.49 11.65 3.68
N LYS A 113 -16.80 10.62 2.90
CA LYS A 113 -18.09 10.47 2.22
C LYS A 113 -19.25 10.30 3.20
N GLY A 114 -19.07 9.49 4.24
CA GLY A 114 -20.05 9.31 5.30
C GLY A 114 -20.39 10.62 5.99
N ILE A 115 -19.36 11.41 6.35
CA ILE A 115 -19.56 12.74 6.95
C ILE A 115 -20.29 13.68 5.96
N SER A 116 -19.86 13.74 4.70
CA SER A 116 -20.52 14.58 3.69
C SER A 116 -21.99 14.22 3.47
N ILE A 117 -22.33 12.93 3.45
CA ILE A 117 -23.71 12.45 3.31
C ILE A 117 -24.53 12.78 4.56
N CYS A 118 -24.01 12.52 5.76
CA CYS A 118 -24.67 12.90 7.01
C CYS A 118 -24.93 14.41 7.08
N TRP A 119 -23.95 15.21 6.65
CA TRP A 119 -24.09 16.66 6.60
C TRP A 119 -25.13 17.12 5.57
N LEU A 120 -25.17 16.49 4.39
CA LEU A 120 -26.19 16.75 3.38
C LEU A 120 -27.60 16.42 3.90
N ILE A 121 -27.77 15.28 4.58
CA ILE A 121 -29.05 14.87 5.18
C ILE A 121 -29.48 15.88 6.25
N TYR A 122 -28.54 16.35 7.07
CA TYR A 122 -28.82 17.38 8.06
C TYR A 122 -29.32 18.67 7.40
N GLN A 123 -28.65 19.15 6.35
CA GLN A 123 -29.06 20.38 5.63
C GLN A 123 -30.38 20.22 4.85
N TYR A 124 -30.70 19.01 4.43
CA TYR A 124 -32.01 18.69 3.87
C TYR A 124 -33.10 18.76 4.94
N SER A 125 -32.84 18.26 6.14
CA SER A 125 -33.80 18.34 7.26
C SER A 125 -34.09 19.77 7.71
N THR A 126 -33.15 20.71 7.48
CA THR A 126 -33.34 22.14 7.75
C THR A 126 -34.02 22.88 6.59
N GLY A 127 -34.45 22.18 5.54
CA GLY A 127 -35.17 22.76 4.39
C GLY A 127 -34.28 23.44 3.35
N GLY A 128 -32.95 23.25 3.41
CA GLY A 128 -32.01 23.90 2.49
C GLY A 128 -31.94 23.26 1.10
N TYR A 129 -32.63 22.14 0.87
CA TYR A 129 -32.56 21.36 -0.37
C TYR A 129 -33.93 20.81 -0.77
N ASN A 130 -34.21 20.85 -2.07
CA ASN A 130 -35.32 20.12 -2.67
C ASN A 130 -34.96 18.63 -2.88
N ASN A 131 -35.98 17.78 -3.05
CA ASN A 131 -35.81 16.34 -3.27
C ASN A 131 -34.90 16.03 -4.46
N ASP A 132 -35.10 16.72 -5.59
CA ASP A 132 -34.32 16.52 -6.81
C ASP A 132 -32.86 16.92 -6.63
N GLU A 133 -32.62 18.02 -5.91
CA GLU A 133 -31.27 18.52 -5.61
C GLU A 133 -30.52 17.57 -4.68
N LEU A 134 -31.22 16.99 -3.69
CA LEU A 134 -30.65 15.99 -2.80
C LEU A 134 -30.24 14.74 -3.57
N GLN A 135 -31.14 14.20 -4.42
CA GLN A 135 -30.85 12.99 -5.21
C GLN A 135 -29.69 13.20 -6.17
N THR A 136 -29.62 14.37 -6.81
CA THR A 136 -28.53 14.74 -7.71
C THR A 136 -27.20 14.83 -6.93
N THR A 137 -27.20 15.51 -5.78
CA THR A 137 -26.01 15.65 -4.93
C THR A 137 -25.50 14.29 -4.42
N LEU A 138 -26.43 13.41 -4.03
CA LEU A 138 -26.11 12.05 -3.59
C LEU A 138 -25.51 11.22 -4.72
N SER A 139 -26.05 11.35 -5.93
CA SER A 139 -25.52 10.70 -7.13
C SER A 139 -24.08 11.12 -7.39
N PHE A 140 -23.78 12.42 -7.35
CA PHE A 140 -22.40 12.92 -7.49
C PHE A 140 -21.45 12.38 -6.42
N LEU A 141 -21.86 12.38 -5.15
CA LEU A 141 -21.05 11.85 -4.05
C LEU A 141 -20.76 10.34 -4.21
N SER A 142 -21.65 9.60 -4.86
CA SER A 142 -21.52 8.15 -5.05
C SER A 142 -20.56 7.73 -6.18
N VAL A 143 -20.37 8.56 -7.22
CA VAL A 143 -19.58 8.19 -8.42
C VAL A 143 -18.17 7.72 -8.05
N VAL A 144 -17.48 8.44 -7.17
CA VAL A 144 -16.11 8.09 -6.77
C VAL A 144 -16.06 6.84 -5.89
N LEU A 145 -17.11 6.54 -5.14
CA LEU A 145 -17.20 5.29 -4.37
C LEU A 145 -17.30 4.07 -5.30
N LEU A 146 -18.01 4.18 -6.42
CA LEU A 146 -18.15 3.10 -7.40
C LEU A 146 -16.80 2.69 -8.02
N ILE A 147 -15.90 3.66 -8.25
CA ILE A 147 -14.54 3.40 -8.76
C ILE A 147 -13.74 2.53 -7.78
N PHE A 148 -13.96 2.69 -6.46
CA PHE A 148 -13.19 2.01 -5.42
C PHE A 148 -13.83 0.72 -4.88
N PHE A 149 -15.12 0.50 -5.14
CA PHE A 149 -15.82 -0.73 -4.75
C PHE A 149 -15.15 -2.02 -5.27
N PRO A 150 -14.76 -2.14 -6.57
CA PRO A 150 -14.09 -3.33 -7.09
C PRO A 150 -12.69 -3.53 -6.48
N VAL A 151 -12.07 -2.49 -5.90
CA VAL A 151 -10.76 -2.59 -5.25
C VAL A 151 -10.86 -3.31 -3.89
N LYS A 152 -12.02 -3.31 -3.21
CA LYS A 152 -12.17 -3.96 -1.89
C LYS A 152 -12.84 -5.33 -1.99
N PHE A 153 -13.84 -5.46 -2.87
CA PHE A 153 -14.64 -6.67 -3.03
C PHE A 153 -14.21 -7.52 -4.23
N GLY A 154 -13.46 -6.93 -5.16
CA GLY A 154 -12.59 -7.71 -6.02
C GLY A 154 -11.48 -8.28 -5.16
N SER A 155 -11.75 -9.43 -4.56
CA SER A 155 -10.77 -10.50 -4.54
C SER A 155 -10.33 -10.68 -6.00
N PHE A 156 -9.37 -9.86 -6.44
CA PHE A 156 -8.31 -10.45 -7.22
C PHE A 156 -7.82 -11.56 -6.32
N SER A 157 -8.28 -12.78 -6.61
CA SER A 157 -7.54 -13.98 -6.32
C SER A 157 -6.08 -13.59 -6.37
N PRO A 158 -5.25 -13.92 -5.38
CA PRO A 158 -3.82 -13.86 -5.61
C PRO A 158 -3.62 -14.63 -6.92
N SER A 159 -3.47 -13.91 -8.04
CA SER A 159 -3.04 -14.53 -9.27
C SER A 159 -1.78 -15.22 -8.83
N PRO A 160 -1.67 -16.55 -9.03
CA PRO A 160 -0.46 -17.26 -8.67
C PRO A 160 0.67 -16.42 -9.26
N GLU A 161 1.46 -15.81 -8.37
CA GLU A 161 2.49 -14.90 -8.80
C GLU A 161 3.35 -15.67 -9.79
N PRO A 162 3.70 -15.07 -10.95
CA PRO A 162 4.62 -15.73 -11.85
C PRO A 162 5.87 -16.07 -11.02
N GLU A 163 6.21 -17.36 -10.95
CA GLU A 163 7.38 -17.88 -10.26
C GLU A 163 8.60 -17.06 -10.69
N GLY A 164 9.04 -16.11 -9.87
CA GLY A 164 10.19 -15.27 -10.17
C GLY A 164 10.08 -13.78 -9.88
N THR A 165 8.91 -13.25 -9.52
CA THR A 165 8.83 -11.85 -9.08
C THR A 165 9.18 -11.71 -7.60
N GLU A 166 10.18 -10.90 -7.33
CA GLU A 166 10.71 -10.61 -6.01
C GLU A 166 9.64 -9.92 -5.15
N PHE A 167 9.29 -10.52 -4.01
CA PHE A 167 8.59 -9.83 -2.94
C PHE A 167 9.54 -8.81 -2.28
N SER A 168 9.85 -7.74 -2.98
CA SER A 168 10.28 -6.52 -2.34
C SER A 168 9.03 -5.89 -1.70
N PRO A 169 8.99 -5.61 -0.38
CA PRO A 169 7.92 -4.82 0.20
C PRO A 169 7.92 -3.48 -0.52
N HIS A 170 6.86 -3.24 -1.26
CA HIS A 170 6.70 -2.02 -2.03
C HIS A 170 6.39 -0.89 -1.05
N TYR A 171 7.42 -0.10 -0.77
CA TYR A 171 7.31 1.07 0.07
C TYR A 171 6.75 2.23 -0.73
N VAL A 172 5.72 2.88 -0.19
CA VAL A 172 5.15 4.10 -0.78
C VAL A 172 6.06 5.27 -0.41
N ASN A 173 6.31 6.15 -1.38
CA ASN A 173 7.07 7.37 -1.14
C ASN A 173 6.38 8.20 -0.04
N GLY A 174 7.11 8.58 1.00
CA GLY A 174 6.57 9.29 2.16
C GLY A 174 5.92 10.63 1.81
N SER A 175 6.37 11.28 0.73
CA SER A 175 5.74 12.50 0.20
C SER A 175 4.29 12.26 -0.26
N LEU A 176 4.04 11.12 -0.92
CA LEU A 176 2.69 10.75 -1.37
C LEU A 176 1.76 10.51 -0.19
N ILE A 177 2.25 9.84 0.86
CA ILE A 177 1.49 9.61 2.10
C ILE A 177 1.13 10.93 2.77
N ARG A 178 2.11 11.84 2.87
CA ARG A 178 1.91 13.18 3.45
C ARG A 178 0.90 13.99 2.64
N PHE A 179 0.96 13.90 1.31
CA PHE A 179 -0.01 14.54 0.43
C PHE A 179 -1.41 13.97 0.61
N SER A 180 -1.58 12.65 0.63
CA SER A 180 -2.90 12.02 0.88
C SER A 180 -3.48 12.42 2.23
N TYR A 181 -2.63 12.49 3.27
CA TYR A 181 -3.06 12.86 4.61
C TYR A 181 -3.67 14.25 4.66
N TRP A 182 -3.17 15.20 3.87
CA TRP A 182 -3.72 16.55 3.76
C TRP A 182 -4.88 16.66 2.76
N LEU A 183 -4.84 15.87 1.68
CA LEU A 183 -5.83 15.92 0.61
C LEU A 183 -7.24 15.58 1.11
N PHE A 184 -7.40 14.52 1.90
CA PHE A 184 -8.72 14.08 2.37
C PHE A 184 -9.41 15.09 3.32
N PRO A 185 -8.74 15.66 4.34
CA PRO A 185 -9.31 16.72 5.17
C PRO A 185 -9.67 17.97 4.37
N ILE A 186 -8.80 18.42 3.47
CA ILE A 186 -9.06 19.60 2.64
C ILE A 186 -10.28 19.36 1.75
N TYR A 187 -10.35 18.21 1.08
CA TYR A 187 -11.50 17.80 0.29
C TYR A 187 -12.78 17.79 1.13
N LEU A 188 -12.76 17.20 2.32
CA LEU A 188 -13.92 17.18 3.22
C LEU A 188 -14.40 18.59 3.58
N ILE A 189 -13.47 19.49 3.93
CA ILE A 189 -13.79 20.89 4.25
C ILE A 189 -14.44 21.59 3.05
N VAL A 190 -13.90 21.40 1.84
CA VAL A 190 -14.44 21.99 0.61
C VAL A 190 -15.86 21.48 0.36
N ILE A 191 -16.12 20.18 0.49
CA ILE A 191 -17.46 19.61 0.29
C ILE A 191 -18.46 20.15 1.32
N ILE A 192 -18.09 20.17 2.61
CA ILE A 192 -18.94 20.71 3.68
C ILE A 192 -19.26 22.18 3.42
N TYR A 193 -18.26 22.96 3.00
CA TYR A 193 -18.43 24.37 2.66
C TYR A 193 -19.40 24.54 1.48
N LEU A 194 -19.24 23.77 0.39
CA LEU A 194 -20.13 23.83 -0.76
C LEU A 194 -21.57 23.48 -0.40
N ILE A 195 -21.78 22.42 0.40
CA ILE A 195 -23.12 22.02 0.87
C ILE A 195 -23.74 23.14 1.69
N ARG A 196 -22.99 23.76 2.61
CA ARG A 196 -23.48 24.87 3.43
C ARG A 196 -23.76 26.13 2.62
N ALA A 197 -22.88 26.49 1.69
CA ALA A 197 -23.03 27.67 0.86
C ALA A 197 -24.29 27.57 -0.01
N LYS A 198 -24.57 26.38 -0.54
CA LYS A 198 -25.82 26.09 -1.23
C LYS A 198 -27.00 26.17 -0.26
N ALA A 199 -26.96 25.50 0.89
CA ALA A 199 -28.06 25.50 1.86
C ALA A 199 -28.45 26.90 2.36
N ALA A 200 -27.48 27.81 2.47
CA ALA A 200 -27.69 29.21 2.83
C ALA A 200 -28.07 30.12 1.63
N SER A 201 -28.33 29.53 0.45
CA SER A 201 -28.66 30.23 -0.80
C SER A 201 -27.63 31.26 -1.25
N ILE A 202 -26.36 31.09 -0.86
CA ILE A 202 -25.24 31.96 -1.26
C ILE A 202 -24.85 31.67 -2.72
N ILE A 203 -24.96 30.41 -3.14
CA ILE A 203 -24.64 29.95 -4.50
C ILE A 203 -25.84 29.24 -5.13
N SER A 204 -25.98 29.35 -6.44
CA SER A 204 -27.01 28.62 -7.20
C SER A 204 -26.70 27.13 -7.25
N PHE A 205 -27.73 26.30 -7.40
CA PHE A 205 -27.57 24.84 -7.49
C PHE A 205 -26.71 24.42 -8.69
N GLY A 206 -26.80 25.13 -9.82
CA GLY A 206 -25.97 24.87 -11.00
C GLY A 206 -24.48 25.13 -10.76
N LEU A 207 -24.14 26.21 -10.04
CA LEU A 207 -22.74 26.47 -9.68
C LEU A 207 -22.24 25.45 -8.66
N PHE A 208 -23.08 25.10 -7.69
CA PHE A 208 -22.79 24.06 -6.70
C PHE A 208 -22.48 22.71 -7.35
N SER A 209 -23.33 22.23 -8.27
CA SER A 209 -23.16 20.93 -8.93
C SER A 209 -21.91 20.87 -9.78
N LEU A 210 -21.55 21.98 -10.44
CA LEU A 210 -20.31 22.10 -11.20
C LEU A 210 -19.09 22.02 -10.29
N CYS A 211 -19.07 22.79 -9.18
CA CYS A 211 -17.97 22.75 -8.21
C CYS A 211 -17.84 21.37 -7.55
N LEU A 212 -18.97 20.74 -7.21
CA LEU A 212 -19.00 19.39 -6.65
C LEU A 212 -18.44 18.37 -7.65
N GLY A 213 -18.92 18.40 -8.89
CA GLY A 213 -18.44 17.52 -9.96
C GLY A 213 -16.93 17.68 -10.22
N ALA A 214 -16.42 18.91 -10.19
CA ALA A 214 -14.98 19.18 -10.32
C ALA A 214 -14.18 18.60 -9.15
N ALA A 215 -14.64 18.78 -7.90
CA ALA A 215 -13.99 18.22 -6.72
C ALA A 215 -13.97 16.68 -6.75
N GLU A 216 -15.08 16.06 -7.16
CA GLU A 216 -15.19 14.61 -7.34
C GLU A 216 -14.26 14.10 -8.44
N ALA A 217 -14.21 14.79 -9.59
CA ALA A 217 -13.34 14.42 -10.70
C ALA A 217 -11.85 14.53 -10.34
N MET A 218 -11.44 15.57 -9.62
CA MET A 218 -10.07 15.72 -9.12
C MET A 218 -9.68 14.59 -8.17
N LEU A 219 -10.57 14.24 -7.24
CA LEU A 219 -10.32 13.15 -6.29
C LEU A 219 -10.31 11.80 -7.01
N GLY A 220 -11.26 11.55 -7.92
CA GLY A 220 -11.30 10.35 -8.76
C GLY A 220 -10.05 10.19 -9.61
N GLY A 221 -9.58 11.25 -10.26
CA GLY A 221 -8.35 11.24 -11.06
C GLY A 221 -7.10 10.97 -10.22
N TYR A 222 -7.00 11.57 -9.02
CA TYR A 222 -5.94 11.27 -8.07
C TYR A 222 -5.96 9.79 -7.65
N LEU A 223 -7.15 9.27 -7.34
CA LEU A 223 -7.35 7.87 -6.94
C LEU A 223 -7.01 6.89 -8.06
N ILE A 224 -7.35 7.19 -9.32
CA ILE A 224 -6.97 6.38 -10.48
C ILE A 224 -5.45 6.37 -10.65
N LYS A 225 -4.78 7.53 -10.56
CA LYS A 225 -3.32 7.58 -10.61
C LYS A 225 -2.67 6.81 -9.47
N LEU A 226 -3.26 6.86 -8.28
CA LEU A 226 -2.81 6.08 -7.13
C LEU A 226 -2.96 4.59 -7.43
N LEU A 227 -4.13 4.13 -7.90
CA LEU A 227 -4.35 2.73 -8.30
C LEU A 227 -3.41 2.27 -9.42
N GLN A 228 -3.17 3.11 -10.42
CA GLN A 228 -2.21 2.84 -11.50
C GLN A 228 -0.78 2.75 -10.99
N ALA A 229 -0.36 3.67 -10.12
CA ALA A 229 0.96 3.59 -9.47
C ALA A 229 1.11 2.34 -8.60
N LEU A 230 0.01 1.84 -8.05
CA LEU A 230 -0.03 0.57 -7.31
C LEU A 230 -0.04 -0.65 -8.24
N SER A 231 -0.64 -0.57 -9.44
CA SER A 231 -0.77 -1.69 -10.38
C SER A 231 0.38 -1.81 -11.38
N TRP A 232 1.02 -0.70 -11.78
CA TRP A 232 2.07 -0.68 -12.82
C TRP A 232 3.37 -1.35 -12.37
N LYS A 233 3.64 -1.46 -11.07
CA LYS A 233 4.82 -2.19 -10.57
C LYS A 233 4.65 -3.71 -10.53
N LYS A 234 3.66 -4.24 -11.24
CA LYS A 234 3.35 -5.68 -11.35
C LYS A 234 3.72 -6.27 -12.71
N GLN A 235 4.30 -5.48 -13.62
CA GLN A 235 4.92 -5.90 -14.88
C GLN A 235 6.44 -5.75 -14.79
#